data_AF-A0A9N7YIC6-F1
#
_entry.id   AF-A0A9N7YIC6-F1
#
_cell.length_a   1.000
_cell.length_b   1.000
_cell.length_c   1.000
_cell.angle_alpha   90.00
_cell.angle_beta   90.00
_cell.angle_gamma   90.00
#
_symmetry.space_group_name_H-M   'P 1'
#
loop_
_entity.id
_entity.type
_entity.pdbx_description
1 polymer ?
#
loop_
_entity_poly.entity_id
_entity_poly.type
_entity_poly.pdbx_seq_one_letter_code
_entity_poly.pdbx_strand_id
1 'polypeptide(L)'
;MRGIEKDKLIVEQLRDLFSAEGGVSEIDAVCFVAQASLARLTPTQKYVFDSVLSIFGKDVAENIRILVTFADGKRPPVLEAINEADVPCPKTKEGLPVHFKFNNSALFAQNKSCAAESASGEDDEGDFDEMFWNMGIKSMRTFFTALNEMQTKNLTKKIHRDIWKSQFS
;
A
#
# COMPACT_ATOMS: atom_id res chain seq x y z
N MET A 1 18.72 -12.85 8.27
CA MET A 1 18.47 -11.95 9.41
C MET A 1 18.57 -10.45 9.09
N ARG A 2 19.20 -10.01 7.98
CA ARG A 2 19.32 -8.57 7.62
C ARG A 2 18.00 -7.83 7.30
N GLY A 3 16.89 -8.53 7.05
CA GLY A 3 15.59 -7.92 6.73
C GLY A 3 14.91 -7.32 7.95
N ILE A 4 14.75 -8.13 9.01
CA ILE A 4 14.02 -7.74 10.22
C ILE A 4 14.68 -6.54 10.94
N GLU A 5 16.00 -6.47 10.99
CA GLU A 5 16.71 -5.32 11.57
C GLU A 5 16.47 -4.04 10.77
N LYS A 6 16.42 -4.13 9.44
CA LYS A 6 16.07 -2.99 8.59
C LYS A 6 14.61 -2.59 8.75
N ASP A 7 13.70 -3.55 8.85
CA ASP A 7 12.29 -3.28 9.07
C ASP A 7 12.08 -2.58 10.43
N LYS A 8 12.78 -3.01 11.49
CA LYS A 8 12.79 -2.32 12.78
C LYS A 8 13.26 -0.88 12.68
N LEU A 9 14.37 -0.64 11.97
CA LEU A 9 14.90 0.71 11.75
C LEU A 9 13.89 1.58 11.00
N ILE A 10 13.22 1.05 9.97
CA ILE A 10 12.17 1.77 9.22
C ILE A 10 11.01 2.14 10.15
N VAL A 11 10.60 1.22 11.02
CA VAL A 11 9.52 1.45 11.99
C VAL A 11 9.90 2.54 13.00
N GLU A 12 11.14 2.55 13.49
CA GLU A 12 11.66 3.60 14.37
C GLU A 12 11.69 4.97 13.66
N GLN A 13 12.18 5.01 12.42
CA GLN A 13 12.20 6.25 11.61
C GLN A 13 10.79 6.79 11.34
N LEU A 14 9.82 5.92 11.04
CA LEU A 14 8.43 6.32 10.91
C LEU A 14 7.91 6.86 12.24
N ARG A 15 8.18 6.17 13.35
CA ARG A 15 7.77 6.64 14.67
C ARG A 15 8.33 8.03 14.98
N ASP A 16 9.59 8.27 14.69
CA ASP A 16 10.24 9.57 14.88
C ASP A 16 9.59 10.64 14.00
N LEU A 17 9.32 10.35 12.72
CA LEU A 17 8.65 11.27 11.79
C LEU A 17 7.27 11.72 12.28
N PHE A 18 6.48 10.79 12.83
CA PHE A 18 5.14 11.08 13.32
C PHE A 18 5.10 11.64 14.76
N SER A 19 6.21 11.53 15.50
CA SER A 19 6.34 12.05 16.87
C SER A 19 7.08 13.39 16.95
N ALA A 20 7.80 13.77 15.90
CA ALA A 20 8.61 14.98 15.87
C ALA A 20 7.76 16.26 15.93
N GLU A 21 8.28 17.27 16.64
CA GLU A 21 7.71 18.62 16.63
C GLU A 21 7.83 19.21 15.21
N GLY A 22 6.71 19.61 14.61
CA GLY A 22 6.65 19.99 13.19
C GLY A 22 6.71 18.83 12.20
N GLY A 23 6.65 17.58 12.67
CA GLY A 23 6.55 16.37 11.86
C GLY A 23 5.15 16.16 11.26
N VAL A 24 4.92 14.97 10.70
CA VAL A 24 3.63 14.64 10.09
C VAL A 24 2.60 14.37 11.19
N SER A 25 1.66 15.30 11.34
CA SER A 25 0.64 15.28 12.40
C SER A 25 -0.67 14.64 11.97
N GLU A 26 -0.88 14.47 10.67
CA GLU A 26 -2.15 14.08 10.06
C GLU A 26 -1.91 13.19 8.83
N ILE A 27 -2.82 12.23 8.62
CA ILE A 27 -2.80 11.37 7.43
C ILE A 27 -4.21 11.16 6.89
N ASP A 28 -4.31 11.13 5.56
CA ASP A 28 -5.55 10.77 4.88
C ASP A 28 -5.62 9.26 4.60
N ALA A 29 -4.50 8.63 4.23
CA ALA A 29 -4.48 7.20 3.94
C ALA A 29 -3.14 6.54 4.29
N VAL A 30 -3.21 5.25 4.65
CA VAL A 30 -2.06 4.33 4.69
C VAL A 30 -2.27 3.30 3.60
N CYS A 31 -1.38 3.29 2.60
CA CYS A 31 -1.51 2.43 1.43
C CYS A 31 -0.55 1.26 1.50
N PHE A 32 -1.07 0.03 1.56
CA PHE A 32 -0.26 -1.17 1.46
C PHE A 32 -0.22 -1.66 0.03
N VAL A 33 0.98 -1.72 -0.54
CA VAL A 33 1.22 -2.17 -1.90
C VAL A 33 1.51 -3.66 -1.91
N ALA A 34 0.76 -4.44 -2.69
CA ALA A 34 0.97 -5.88 -2.82
C ALA A 34 0.79 -6.35 -4.27
N GLN A 35 1.48 -7.41 -4.67
CA GLN A 35 1.31 -8.00 -6.01
C GLN A 35 0.04 -8.84 -6.06
N ALA A 36 -0.68 -8.78 -7.18
CA ALA A 36 -1.95 -9.48 -7.35
C ALA A 36 -1.84 -10.99 -7.12
N SER A 37 -0.77 -11.62 -7.61
CA SER A 37 -0.54 -13.06 -7.56
C SER A 37 -0.14 -13.60 -6.20
N LEU A 38 0.07 -12.74 -5.19
CA LEU A 38 0.53 -13.17 -3.88
C LEU A 38 -0.57 -13.96 -3.16
N ALA A 39 -0.45 -15.28 -3.13
CA ALA A 39 -1.46 -16.17 -2.54
C ALA A 39 -1.47 -16.16 -1.01
N ARG A 40 -0.38 -15.74 -0.35
CA ARG A 40 -0.27 -15.63 1.12
C ARG A 40 0.68 -14.50 1.50
N LEU A 41 0.37 -13.74 2.54
CA LEU A 41 1.32 -12.79 3.09
C LEU A 41 2.47 -13.52 3.78
N THR A 42 3.69 -13.10 3.48
CA THR A 42 4.90 -13.57 4.17
C THR A 42 4.90 -13.08 5.63
N PRO A 43 5.61 -13.78 6.54
CA PRO A 43 5.77 -13.31 7.92
C PRO A 43 6.31 -11.87 8.01
N THR A 44 7.21 -11.49 7.11
CA THR A 44 7.75 -10.13 7.01
C THR A 44 6.67 -9.11 6.64
N GLN A 45 5.80 -9.42 5.68
CA GLN A 45 4.70 -8.51 5.32
C GLN A 45 3.73 -8.34 6.49
N LYS A 46 3.37 -9.43 7.19
CA LYS A 46 2.54 -9.37 8.40
C LYS A 46 3.20 -8.49 9.48
N TYR A 47 4.49 -8.67 9.72
CA TYR A 47 5.26 -7.83 10.65
C TYR A 47 5.20 -6.34 10.30
N VAL A 48 5.28 -5.99 9.01
CA VAL A 48 5.15 -4.59 8.56
C VAL A 48 3.76 -4.04 8.86
N PHE A 49 2.69 -4.80 8.59
CA PHE A 49 1.32 -4.40 8.96
C PHE A 49 1.20 -4.14 10.46
N ASP A 50 1.61 -5.10 11.29
CA ASP A 50 1.53 -5.00 12.74
C ASP A 50 2.34 -3.81 13.28
N SER A 51 3.53 -3.59 12.72
CA SER A 51 4.40 -2.50 13.14
C SER A 51 3.83 -1.14 12.78
N VAL A 52 3.31 -0.96 11.56
CA VAL A 52 2.64 0.29 11.15
C VAL A 52 1.40 0.55 12.02
N LEU A 53 0.59 -0.47 12.28
CA LEU A 53 -0.56 -0.37 13.17
C LEU A 53 -0.16 -0.04 14.61
N SER A 54 1.00 -0.52 15.09
CA SER A 54 1.50 -0.22 16.43
C SER A 54 1.88 1.25 16.63
N ILE A 55 2.26 1.96 15.56
CA ILE A 55 2.61 3.39 15.61
C ILE A 55 1.35 4.24 15.82
N PHE A 56 0.27 3.90 15.12
CA PHE A 56 -0.91 4.76 15.01
C PHE A 56 -2.12 4.30 15.83
N GLY A 57 -2.07 3.07 16.35
CA GLY A 57 -3.20 2.39 16.98
C GLY A 57 -4.27 1.92 15.99
N LYS A 58 -5.34 1.30 16.52
CA LYS A 58 -6.44 0.74 15.70
C LYS A 58 -7.24 1.80 14.92
N ASP A 59 -7.09 3.07 15.25
CA ASP A 59 -7.93 4.15 14.71
C ASP A 59 -7.57 4.58 13.28
N VAL A 60 -6.39 4.19 12.77
CA VAL A 60 -6.04 4.38 11.35
C VAL A 60 -6.47 3.21 10.48
N ALA A 61 -7.05 2.16 11.06
CA ALA A 61 -7.53 1.01 10.28
C ALA A 61 -8.53 1.44 9.20
N GLU A 62 -9.40 2.41 9.51
CA GLU A 62 -10.37 2.98 8.55
C GLU A 62 -9.71 3.71 7.36
N ASN A 63 -8.47 4.15 7.54
CA ASN A 63 -7.68 4.88 6.54
C ASN A 63 -6.74 3.95 5.75
N ILE A 64 -6.76 2.65 6.01
CA ILE A 64 -5.97 1.69 5.26
C ILE A 64 -6.60 1.40 3.90
N ARG A 65 -5.79 1.40 2.84
CA ARG A 65 -6.17 0.99 1.48
C ARG A 65 -5.15 0.01 0.91
N ILE A 66 -5.61 -0.95 0.11
CA ILE A 66 -4.74 -1.91 -0.57
C ILE A 66 -4.52 -1.48 -2.02
N LEU A 67 -3.26 -1.29 -2.41
CA LEU A 67 -2.89 -1.02 -3.80
C LEU A 67 -2.35 -2.31 -4.40
N VAL A 68 -3.13 -2.91 -5.30
CA VAL A 68 -2.78 -4.18 -5.93
C VAL A 68 -2.04 -3.91 -7.23
N THR A 69 -0.79 -4.33 -7.32
CA THR A 69 0.07 -4.18 -8.50
C THR A 69 0.07 -5.45 -9.37
N PHE A 70 0.45 -5.32 -10.64
CA PHE A 70 0.45 -6.43 -11.61
C PHE A 70 -0.92 -7.12 -11.75
N ALA A 71 -2.00 -6.34 -11.61
CA ALA A 71 -3.36 -6.86 -11.65
C ALA A 71 -3.87 -6.90 -13.11
N ASP A 72 -3.94 -8.09 -13.69
CA ASP A 72 -4.32 -8.37 -15.08
C ASP A 72 -5.85 -8.47 -15.33
N GLY A 73 -6.66 -7.90 -14.42
CA GLY A 73 -8.11 -7.78 -14.54
C GLY A 73 -8.91 -8.77 -13.71
N LYS A 74 -8.36 -9.96 -13.41
CA LYS A 74 -9.00 -10.97 -12.55
C LYS A 74 -9.06 -10.53 -11.08
N ARG A 75 -9.89 -11.21 -10.27
CA ARG A 75 -9.92 -11.01 -8.80
C ARG A 75 -8.54 -11.39 -8.25
N PRO A 76 -7.79 -10.46 -7.62
CA PRO A 76 -6.44 -10.75 -7.15
C PRO A 76 -6.45 -11.69 -5.93
N PRO A 77 -5.74 -12.84 -5.97
CA PRO A 77 -5.58 -13.74 -4.82
C PRO A 77 -5.09 -13.05 -3.54
N VAL A 78 -4.30 -11.98 -3.67
CA VAL A 78 -3.76 -11.23 -2.52
C VAL A 78 -4.83 -10.64 -1.61
N LEU A 79 -6.04 -10.39 -2.11
CA LEU A 79 -7.14 -9.88 -1.29
C LEU A 79 -7.62 -10.93 -0.27
N GLU A 80 -7.61 -12.20 -0.65
CA GLU A 80 -7.93 -13.32 0.25
C GLU A 80 -6.80 -13.54 1.24
N ALA A 81 -5.55 -13.49 0.77
CA ALA A 81 -4.36 -13.56 1.63
C ALA A 81 -4.34 -12.49 2.74
N ILE A 82 -4.78 -11.27 2.43
CA ILE A 82 -4.88 -10.16 3.39
C ILE A 82 -6.02 -10.41 4.39
N ASN A 83 -7.15 -10.97 3.94
CA ASN A 83 -8.24 -11.37 4.82
C ASN A 83 -7.82 -12.49 5.78
N GLU A 84 -7.17 -13.55 5.29
CA GLU A 84 -6.66 -14.66 6.10
C GLU A 84 -5.57 -14.24 7.10
N ALA A 85 -4.90 -13.12 6.84
CA ALA A 85 -3.93 -12.54 7.74
C ALA A 85 -4.56 -11.63 8.81
N ASP A 86 -5.89 -11.49 8.83
CA ASP A 86 -6.65 -10.65 9.77
C ASP A 86 -6.18 -9.19 9.81
N VAL A 87 -5.69 -8.67 8.68
CA VAL A 87 -5.24 -7.29 8.59
C VAL A 87 -6.44 -6.35 8.79
N PRO A 88 -6.41 -5.46 9.79
CA PRO A 88 -7.48 -4.51 10.02
C PRO A 88 -7.47 -3.46 8.92
N CYS A 89 -8.52 -3.47 8.09
CA CYS A 89 -8.74 -2.53 7.00
C CYS A 89 -10.22 -2.56 6.61
N PRO A 90 -10.73 -1.51 5.95
CA PRO A 90 -12.12 -1.47 5.54
C PRO A 90 -12.39 -2.57 4.52
N LYS A 91 -13.60 -3.12 4.59
CA LYS A 91 -14.04 -4.15 3.66
C LYS A 91 -15.11 -3.60 2.72
N THR A 92 -15.12 -4.11 1.50
CA THR A 92 -16.20 -3.90 0.53
C THR A 92 -17.44 -4.70 0.95
N LYS A 93 -18.56 -4.53 0.23
CA LYS A 93 -19.79 -5.30 0.48
C LYS A 93 -19.58 -6.81 0.31
N GLU A 94 -18.60 -7.21 -0.50
CA GLU A 94 -18.20 -8.59 -0.75
C GLU A 94 -17.22 -9.13 0.31
N GLY A 95 -16.93 -8.37 1.37
CA GLY A 95 -16.00 -8.77 2.43
C GLY A 95 -14.53 -8.72 2.05
N LEU A 96 -14.18 -8.14 0.90
CA LEU A 96 -12.78 -7.97 0.46
C LEU A 96 -12.18 -6.69 1.02
N PRO A 97 -10.87 -6.58 1.22
CA PRO A 97 -10.22 -5.30 1.52
C PRO A 97 -10.57 -4.26 0.45
N VAL A 98 -10.87 -3.02 0.87
CA VAL A 98 -11.01 -1.89 -0.06
C VAL A 98 -9.67 -1.71 -0.80
N HIS A 99 -9.72 -1.84 -2.12
CA HIS A 99 -8.52 -1.93 -2.93
C HIS A 99 -8.62 -1.19 -4.27
N PHE A 100 -7.45 -0.82 -4.79
CA PHE A 100 -7.28 -0.20 -6.10
C PHE A 100 -6.27 -1.01 -6.89
N LYS A 101 -6.59 -1.31 -8.15
CA LYS A 101 -5.76 -2.15 -9.01
C LYS A 101 -4.91 -1.27 -9.93
N PHE A 102 -3.61 -1.53 -9.95
CA PHE A 102 -2.64 -0.87 -10.81
C PHE A 102 -1.98 -1.92 -11.69
N ASN A 103 -2.28 -1.87 -12.98
CA ASN A 103 -1.65 -2.76 -13.93
C ASN A 103 -0.37 -2.14 -14.50
N ASN A 104 0.72 -2.29 -13.75
CA ASN A 104 2.02 -1.74 -14.15
C ASN A 104 2.83 -2.71 -15.04
N SER A 105 2.27 -3.86 -15.44
CA SER A 105 3.04 -4.90 -16.15
C SER A 105 3.61 -4.42 -17.48
N ALA A 106 2.88 -3.60 -18.23
CA ALA A 106 3.34 -3.03 -19.50
C ALA A 106 4.55 -2.11 -19.33
N LEU A 107 4.52 -1.21 -18.34
CA LEU A 107 5.66 -0.35 -18.00
C LEU A 107 6.90 -1.15 -17.58
N PHE A 108 6.71 -2.26 -16.87
CA PHE A 108 7.82 -3.15 -16.47
C PHE A 108 8.31 -4.07 -17.60
N ALA A 109 7.48 -4.39 -18.60
CA ALA A 109 7.88 -5.16 -19.78
C ALA A 109 8.84 -4.36 -20.67
N GLN A 110 8.54 -3.07 -20.90
CA GLN A 110 9.41 -2.16 -21.66
C GLN A 110 10.75 -1.90 -20.96
N ASN A 111 10.79 -1.85 -19.62
CA ASN A 111 12.05 -1.66 -18.89
C ASN A 111 13.04 -2.83 -19.02
N LYS A 112 12.62 -3.99 -19.56
CA LYS A 112 13.53 -5.10 -19.87
C LYS A 112 14.11 -5.03 -21.28
N SER A 113 13.41 -4.42 -22.24
CA SER A 113 13.86 -4.36 -23.64
C SER A 113 14.87 -3.23 -23.90
N CYS A 114 14.95 -2.20 -23.06
CA CYS A 114 15.94 -1.12 -23.23
C CYS A 114 17.40 -1.52 -22.89
N ALA A 115 17.66 -2.74 -22.41
CA ALA A 115 19.01 -3.23 -22.12
C ALA A 115 19.59 -4.15 -23.21
N ALA A 116 18.84 -4.47 -24.26
CA ALA A 116 19.32 -5.29 -25.36
C ALA A 116 18.83 -4.73 -26.71
N GLU A 117 19.81 -4.41 -27.52
CA GLU A 117 19.77 -3.84 -28.88
C GLU A 117 18.64 -4.32 -29.81
N SER A 118 18.16 -3.34 -30.58
CA SER A 118 17.89 -3.36 -32.04
C SER A 118 17.12 -4.53 -32.68
N ALA A 119 16.04 -4.11 -33.35
CA ALA A 119 15.53 -4.58 -34.65
C ALA A 119 14.36 -5.59 -34.66
N SER A 120 13.37 -5.17 -35.47
CA SER A 120 12.29 -5.90 -36.15
C SER A 120 11.02 -6.26 -35.37
N GLY A 121 9.89 -5.68 -35.78
CA GLY A 121 8.56 -6.27 -35.60
C GLY A 121 7.42 -5.27 -35.37
N GLU A 122 6.83 -4.78 -36.47
CA GLU A 122 5.41 -4.42 -36.68
C GLU A 122 4.59 -3.81 -35.51
N ASP A 123 4.44 -2.48 -35.57
CA ASP A 123 3.28 -1.60 -35.25
C ASP A 123 2.02 -2.22 -34.57
N ASP A 124 2.15 -2.74 -33.35
CA ASP A 124 1.02 -2.97 -32.41
C ASP A 124 1.40 -2.65 -30.93
N GLU A 125 2.64 -2.24 -30.65
CA GLU A 125 3.10 -1.91 -29.29
C GLU A 125 2.52 -0.58 -28.76
N GLY A 126 2.28 0.40 -29.63
CA GLY A 126 1.81 1.73 -29.24
C GLY A 126 0.38 1.77 -28.67
N ASP A 127 -0.55 1.01 -29.25
CA ASP A 127 -1.95 0.95 -28.81
C ASP A 127 -2.09 0.16 -27.49
N PHE A 128 -1.30 -0.91 -27.35
CA PHE A 128 -1.26 -1.72 -26.13
C PHE A 128 -0.73 -0.90 -24.95
N ASP A 129 0.38 -0.17 -25.13
CA ASP A 129 0.97 0.67 -24.09
C ASP A 129 0.05 1.84 -23.69
N GLU A 130 -0.57 2.48 -24.67
CA GLU A 130 -1.58 3.52 -24.42
C GLU A 130 -2.77 2.96 -23.63
N MET A 131 -3.22 1.73 -23.93
CA MET A 131 -4.28 1.07 -23.17
C MET A 131 -3.90 0.88 -21.69
N PHE A 132 -2.71 0.37 -21.36
CA PHE A 132 -2.28 0.21 -19.96
C PHE A 132 -2.06 1.55 -19.27
N TRP A 133 -1.54 2.55 -19.98
CA TRP A 133 -1.41 3.91 -19.44
C TRP A 133 -2.78 4.48 -19.07
N ASN A 134 -3.75 4.40 -19.98
CA ASN A 134 -5.11 4.83 -19.76
C ASN A 134 -5.79 4.06 -18.62
N MET A 135 -5.53 2.75 -18.49
CA MET A 135 -5.97 1.97 -17.33
C MET A 135 -5.34 2.46 -16.02
N GLY A 136 -4.03 2.72 -16.00
CA GLY A 136 -3.32 3.27 -14.85
C GLY A 136 -3.87 4.64 -14.42
N ILE A 137 -4.11 5.55 -15.37
CA ILE A 137 -4.72 6.86 -15.11
C ILE A 137 -6.14 6.73 -14.56
N LYS A 138 -6.96 5.82 -15.11
CA LYS A 138 -8.31 5.54 -14.56
C LYS A 138 -8.21 5.06 -13.11
N SER A 139 -7.32 4.11 -12.81
CA SER A 139 -7.09 3.62 -11.45
C SER A 139 -6.61 4.72 -10.50
N MET A 140 -5.69 5.59 -10.95
CA MET A 140 -5.24 6.78 -10.21
C MET A 140 -6.42 7.69 -9.89
N ARG A 141 -7.24 8.05 -10.89
CA ARG A 141 -8.43 8.90 -10.67
C ARG A 141 -9.37 8.29 -9.64
N THR A 142 -9.69 7.01 -9.76
CA THR A 142 -10.54 6.31 -8.78
C THR A 142 -9.94 6.33 -7.37
N PHE A 143 -8.63 6.11 -7.25
CA PHE A 143 -7.94 6.20 -5.96
C PHE A 143 -8.00 7.62 -5.38
N PHE A 144 -7.68 8.66 -6.15
CA PHE A 144 -7.69 10.04 -5.68
C PHE A 144 -9.11 10.55 -5.38
N THR A 145 -10.13 10.12 -6.12
CA THR A 145 -11.53 10.39 -5.77
C THR A 145 -11.87 9.82 -4.40
N ALA A 146 -11.51 8.55 -4.16
CA ALA A 146 -11.74 7.94 -2.85
C ALA A 146 -10.92 8.62 -1.74
N LEU A 147 -9.66 9.00 -2.02
CA LEU A 147 -8.79 9.70 -1.08
C LEU A 147 -9.38 11.05 -0.64
N ASN A 148 -9.96 11.81 -1.57
CA ASN A 148 -10.60 13.10 -1.27
C ASN A 148 -11.85 12.97 -0.40
N GLU A 149 -12.48 11.79 -0.36
CA GLU A 149 -13.63 11.50 0.48
C GLU A 149 -13.24 10.92 1.85
N MET A 150 -11.96 10.61 2.07
CA MET A 150 -11.48 10.05 3.33
C MET A 150 -11.42 11.10 4.42
N GLN A 151 -11.83 10.70 5.63
CA GLN A 151 -11.67 11.54 6.80
C GLN A 151 -10.21 11.49 7.27
N THR A 152 -9.53 12.64 7.24
CA THR A 152 -8.19 12.82 7.79
C THR A 152 -8.12 12.39 9.26
N LYS A 153 -7.05 11.68 9.62
CA LYS A 153 -6.77 11.26 11.01
C LYS A 153 -5.61 12.05 11.57
N ASN A 154 -5.83 12.66 12.73
CA ASN A 154 -4.78 13.32 13.51
C ASN A 154 -4.03 12.31 14.38
N LEU A 155 -2.71 12.29 14.24
CA LEU A 155 -1.77 11.37 14.87
C LEU A 155 -1.20 11.93 16.19
N THR A 156 -1.04 13.25 16.28
CA THR A 156 -0.35 13.97 17.37
C THR A 156 -1.04 13.82 18.74
N LYS A 157 -2.38 13.81 18.77
CA LYS A 157 -3.14 13.70 20.05
C LYS A 157 -2.96 12.35 20.78
N LYS A 158 -2.34 11.34 20.14
CA LYS A 158 -2.28 9.97 20.66
C LYS A 158 -0.89 9.50 21.05
N ILE A 159 0.14 9.83 20.28
CA ILE A 159 1.52 9.48 20.66
C ILE A 159 1.85 10.04 22.04
N HIS A 160 1.44 11.29 22.33
CA HIS A 160 1.54 11.87 23.67
C HIS A 160 0.74 11.11 24.74
N ARG A 161 -0.43 10.54 24.42
CA ARG A 161 -1.30 9.82 25.38
C ARG A 161 -0.75 8.42 25.71
N ASP A 162 -0.14 7.74 24.74
CA ASP A 162 0.46 6.41 24.93
C ASP A 162 1.84 6.48 25.61
N ILE A 163 2.66 7.50 25.30
CA ILE A 163 3.90 7.79 26.04
C ILE A 163 3.59 8.12 27.50
N TRP A 164 2.53 8.90 27.76
CA TRP A 164 2.11 9.23 29.13
C TRP A 164 1.68 7.99 29.91
N LYS A 165 0.97 7.05 29.27
CA LYS A 165 0.62 5.76 29.91
C LYS A 165 1.84 4.88 30.18
N SER A 166 2.82 4.79 29.27
CA SER A 166 3.99 3.92 29.51
C SER A 166 4.99 4.46 30.53
N GLN A 167 4.96 5.77 30.83
CA GLN A 167 5.82 6.42 31.83
C GLN A 167 5.21 6.43 33.23
N PHE A 168 3.89 6.25 33.35
CA PHE A 168 3.15 6.41 34.61
C PHE A 168 2.17 5.25 34.94
N SER A 169 2.35 4.08 34.33
CA SER A 169 1.71 2.80 34.72
C SER A 169 2.76 1.78 35.11
#